data_AF-A0A1B4Q1W9-F1
#
_entry.id   AF-A0A1B4Q1W9-F1
#
_cell.length_a   1.000
_cell.length_b   1.000
_cell.length_c   1.000
_cell.angle_alpha   90.00
_cell.angle_beta   90.00
_cell.angle_gamma   90.00
#
_symmetry.space_group_name_H-M   'P 1'
#
loop_
_entity.id
_entity.type
_entity.pdbx_description
1 polymer ?
#
loop_
_entity_poly.entity_id
_entity_poly.type
_entity_poly.pdbx_seq_one_letter_code
_entity_poly.pdbx_strand_id
1 'polypeptide(L)'
;MNEYDMQDDVTRRKVFWLLQRLTSWSLWKAKYDAFKVFADAYETAIKTWPANDPDVMEADHLKTIYEILNCYDKGLAELAHGRRFVWRAGQAFKEMVRNFNALGSSFYRNPKYWERGQIAPYPPKVDALYKLMRASQFHMDYAPLEVWTTDNIANLEWPSALLDPSQYDHGFYELAYPTFPAALSDVPDSPGPVIQSGQAVPCDGIWEPVTIEQSRVLGAIPIGAKPFGNDGCFNYLVADTEAPFLSSDDESFDIASRPTHWRLLWEDRRYLDGVIPDESQYFLEPPRKSEPLAPEAVAPVRTSEVCPVSGEWRTDECGGKTVQVERGATMPDMLVRDNLGELKAHWVTWRLVKRV
;
A
#
# COMPACT_ATOMS: atom_id res chain seq x y z
N MET A 1 19.72 -9.89 7.55
CA MET A 1 19.86 -10.30 6.13
C MET A 1 18.69 -9.63 5.44
N ASN A 2 18.93 -8.59 4.63
CA ASN A 2 17.83 -7.88 3.97
C ASN A 2 17.14 -8.86 3.00
N GLU A 3 15.88 -9.19 3.27
CA GLU A 3 15.07 -10.09 2.45
C GLU A 3 14.86 -9.54 1.03
N TYR A 4 15.05 -8.23 0.85
CA TYR A 4 14.91 -7.50 -0.41
C TYR A 4 16.20 -6.72 -0.70
N ASP A 5 16.95 -7.15 -1.73
CA ASP A 5 18.22 -6.55 -2.14
C ASP A 5 18.13 -6.03 -3.58
N MET A 6 18.45 -4.76 -3.82
CA MET A 6 18.43 -4.16 -5.16
C MET A 6 19.56 -4.65 -6.10
N GLN A 7 20.49 -5.46 -5.59
CA GLN A 7 21.42 -6.23 -6.41
C GLN A 7 20.81 -7.53 -6.96
N ASP A 8 19.74 -8.03 -6.34
CA ASP A 8 19.03 -9.22 -6.79
C ASP A 8 18.06 -8.91 -7.95
N ASP A 9 18.15 -9.70 -9.02
CA ASP A 9 17.37 -9.47 -10.24
C ASP A 9 15.85 -9.64 -10.00
N VAL A 10 15.44 -10.58 -9.14
CA VAL A 10 14.03 -10.80 -8.84
C VAL A 10 13.44 -9.58 -8.11
N THR A 11 14.16 -9.05 -7.12
CA THR A 11 13.79 -7.84 -6.38
C THR A 11 13.65 -6.65 -7.32
N ARG A 12 14.66 -6.43 -8.18
CA ARG A 12 14.65 -5.34 -9.17
C ARG A 12 13.44 -5.40 -10.10
N ARG A 13 13.12 -6.58 -10.65
CA ARG A 13 11.95 -6.77 -11.51
C ARG A 13 10.63 -6.48 -10.79
N LYS A 14 10.49 -6.90 -9.53
CA LYS A 14 9.30 -6.63 -8.72
C LYS A 14 9.13 -5.14 -8.46
N VAL A 15 10.19 -4.45 -8.03
CA VAL A 15 10.15 -2.98 -7.80
C VAL A 15 9.83 -2.25 -9.11
N PHE A 16 10.49 -2.62 -10.20
CA PHE A 16 10.25 -2.03 -11.52
C PHE A 16 8.78 -2.17 -11.94
N TRP A 17 8.23 -3.38 -11.84
CA TRP A 17 6.83 -3.64 -12.16
C TRP A 17 5.85 -2.87 -11.26
N LEU A 18 6.13 -2.76 -9.95
CA LEU A 18 5.30 -2.00 -9.02
C LEU A 18 5.28 -0.51 -9.33
N LEU A 19 6.42 0.06 -9.71
CA LEU A 19 6.46 1.46 -10.15
C LEU A 19 5.65 1.68 -11.42
N GLN A 20 5.70 0.76 -12.39
CA GLN A 20 4.87 0.83 -13.60
C GLN A 20 3.37 0.75 -13.27
N ARG A 21 3.00 -0.10 -12.30
CA ARG A 21 1.64 -0.23 -11.75
C ARG A 21 1.18 1.06 -11.06
N LEU A 22 1.99 1.62 -10.17
CA LEU A 22 1.65 2.84 -9.40
C LEU A 22 1.52 4.09 -10.28
N THR A 23 2.09 4.06 -11.48
CA THR A 23 2.04 5.13 -12.48
C THR A 23 1.07 4.82 -13.63
N SER A 24 0.30 3.73 -13.52
CA SER A 24 -0.65 3.30 -14.55
C SER A 24 -1.97 4.04 -14.49
N TRP A 25 -2.54 4.37 -15.64
CA TRP A 25 -3.84 5.01 -15.74
C TRP A 25 -4.93 4.14 -15.11
N SER A 26 -4.92 2.83 -15.37
CA SER A 26 -5.93 1.92 -14.83
C SER A 26 -5.91 1.87 -13.30
N LEU A 27 -4.75 2.00 -12.64
CA LEU A 27 -4.70 2.03 -11.17
C LEU A 27 -5.31 3.30 -10.62
N TRP A 28 -4.96 4.46 -11.19
CA TRP A 28 -5.56 5.74 -10.77
C TRP A 28 -7.07 5.79 -11.07
N LYS A 29 -7.53 5.12 -12.13
CA LYS A 29 -8.96 4.98 -12.43
C LYS A 29 -9.67 4.09 -11.40
N ALA A 30 -9.06 2.97 -11.02
CA ALA A 30 -9.59 2.10 -9.97
C ALA A 30 -9.68 2.83 -8.61
N LYS A 31 -8.67 3.64 -8.27
CA LYS A 31 -8.71 4.52 -7.08
C LYS A 31 -9.91 5.47 -7.12
N TYR A 32 -10.09 6.16 -8.24
CA TYR A 32 -11.21 7.08 -8.44
C TYR A 32 -12.56 6.37 -8.29
N ASP A 33 -12.74 5.21 -8.92
CA ASP A 33 -14.01 4.46 -8.87
C ASP A 33 -14.33 4.01 -7.44
N ALA A 34 -13.35 3.48 -6.70
CA ALA A 34 -13.52 3.14 -5.30
C ALA A 34 -13.84 4.38 -4.43
N PHE A 35 -13.18 5.52 -4.70
CA PHE A 35 -13.43 6.75 -3.96
C PHE A 35 -14.83 7.32 -4.23
N LYS A 36 -15.39 7.14 -5.43
CA LYS A 36 -16.79 7.49 -5.73
C LYS A 36 -17.77 6.68 -4.90
N VAL A 37 -17.56 5.37 -4.77
CA VAL A 37 -18.39 4.52 -3.91
C VAL A 37 -18.39 5.04 -2.48
N PHE A 38 -17.22 5.43 -1.96
CA PHE A 38 -17.12 6.08 -0.66
C PHE A 38 -17.88 7.42 -0.62
N ALA A 39 -17.70 8.30 -1.61
CA ALA A 39 -18.34 9.61 -1.64
C ALA A 39 -19.87 9.50 -1.63
N ASP A 40 -20.43 8.60 -2.44
CA ASP A 40 -21.87 8.34 -2.51
C ASP A 40 -22.41 7.78 -1.17
N ALA A 41 -21.66 6.86 -0.54
CA ALA A 41 -22.00 6.31 0.76
C ALA A 41 -21.94 7.37 1.88
N TYR A 42 -20.93 8.25 1.85
CA TYR A 42 -20.78 9.34 2.79
C TYR A 42 -21.93 10.34 2.66
N GLU A 43 -22.27 10.75 1.43
CA GLU A 43 -23.38 11.67 1.19
C GLU A 43 -24.72 11.05 1.64
N THR A 44 -24.91 9.75 1.40
CA THR A 44 -26.08 9.01 1.89
C THR A 44 -26.13 9.01 3.42
N ALA A 45 -25.01 8.80 4.10
CA ALA A 45 -24.94 8.86 5.56
C ALA A 45 -25.35 10.24 6.10
N ILE A 46 -24.85 11.33 5.50
CA ILE A 46 -25.24 12.71 5.87
C ILE A 46 -26.74 12.94 5.70
N LYS A 47 -27.36 12.38 4.67
CA LYS A 47 -28.79 12.56 4.37
C LYS A 47 -29.72 11.71 5.26
N THR A 48 -29.24 10.55 5.71
CA THR A 48 -30.11 9.51 6.31
C THR A 48 -29.89 9.29 7.79
N TRP A 49 -28.70 9.60 8.32
CA TRP A 49 -28.42 9.37 9.74
C TRP A 49 -29.14 10.40 10.61
N PRO A 50 -29.78 9.97 11.72
CA PRO A 50 -30.48 10.90 12.60
C PRO A 50 -29.56 11.98 13.17
N ALA A 51 -30.04 13.22 13.30
CA ALA A 51 -29.24 14.32 13.85
C ALA A 51 -28.84 14.12 15.32
N ASN A 52 -29.57 13.25 16.06
CA ASN A 52 -29.26 12.88 17.44
C ASN A 52 -28.42 11.61 17.55
N ASP A 53 -27.97 11.04 16.43
CA ASP A 53 -27.11 9.88 16.43
C ASP A 53 -25.73 10.24 17.01
N PRO A 54 -25.24 9.54 18.05
CA PRO A 54 -23.96 9.86 18.69
C PRO A 54 -22.75 9.67 17.77
N ASP A 55 -22.93 8.94 16.67
CA ASP A 55 -21.91 8.64 15.67
C ASP A 55 -22.28 9.28 14.32
N VAL A 56 -22.97 10.42 14.32
CA VAL A 56 -23.31 11.17 13.10
C VAL A 56 -22.05 11.68 12.39
N MET A 57 -22.02 11.62 11.05
CA MET A 57 -20.93 12.20 10.27
C MET A 57 -21.14 13.70 10.04
N GLU A 58 -20.04 14.44 9.91
CA GLU A 58 -20.08 15.89 9.66
C GLU A 58 -20.19 16.20 8.16
N ALA A 59 -21.09 17.11 7.79
CA ALA A 59 -21.26 17.53 6.40
C ALA A 59 -20.06 18.32 5.85
N ASP A 60 -19.23 18.90 6.73
CA ASP A 60 -18.07 19.72 6.36
C ASP A 60 -17.05 18.98 5.49
N HIS A 61 -16.95 17.65 5.62
CA HIS A 61 -16.08 16.82 4.79
C HIS A 61 -16.54 16.72 3.33
N LEU A 62 -17.81 16.97 3.01
CA LEU A 62 -18.34 16.87 1.65
C LEU A 62 -17.59 17.79 0.67
N LYS A 63 -17.22 18.99 1.12
CA LYS A 63 -16.43 19.91 0.30
C LYS A 63 -15.11 19.27 -0.13
N THR A 64 -14.34 18.74 0.82
CA THR A 64 -13.06 18.08 0.54
C THR A 64 -13.24 16.81 -0.30
N ILE A 65 -14.31 16.04 -0.07
CA ILE A 65 -14.64 14.86 -0.88
C ILE A 65 -14.87 15.25 -2.35
N TYR A 66 -15.65 16.29 -2.62
CA TYR A 66 -15.86 16.77 -3.98
C TYR A 66 -14.61 17.39 -4.60
N GLU A 67 -13.76 18.06 -3.81
CA GLU A 67 -12.45 18.53 -4.28
C GLU A 67 -11.54 17.36 -4.70
N ILE A 68 -11.51 16.27 -3.94
CA ILE A 68 -10.77 15.04 -4.28
C ILE A 68 -11.29 14.44 -5.60
N LEU A 69 -12.62 14.33 -5.77
CA LEU A 69 -13.23 13.82 -7.00
C LEU A 69 -12.86 14.67 -8.23
N ASN A 70 -12.95 16.00 -8.10
CA ASN A 70 -12.56 16.93 -9.17
C ASN A 70 -11.05 16.83 -9.51
N CYS A 71 -10.20 16.62 -8.50
CA CYS A 71 -8.78 16.36 -8.73
C CYS A 71 -8.55 15.03 -9.47
N TYR A 72 -9.29 13.97 -9.15
CA TYR A 72 -9.24 12.73 -9.93
C TYR A 72 -9.68 12.93 -11.38
N ASP A 73 -10.81 13.60 -11.63
CA ASP A 73 -11.32 13.84 -12.99
C ASP A 73 -10.28 14.55 -13.86
N LYS A 74 -9.69 15.64 -13.31
CA LYS A 74 -8.62 16.39 -13.99
C LYS A 74 -7.37 15.55 -14.21
N GLY A 75 -6.89 14.87 -13.16
CA GLY A 75 -5.68 14.08 -13.23
C GLY A 75 -5.79 12.91 -14.21
N LEU A 76 -6.93 12.21 -14.22
CA LEU A 76 -7.19 11.10 -15.14
C LEU A 76 -7.30 11.56 -16.59
N ALA A 77 -7.92 12.72 -16.83
CA ALA A 77 -8.00 13.31 -18.16
C ALA A 77 -6.61 13.66 -18.72
N GLU A 78 -5.75 14.27 -17.91
CA GLU A 78 -4.39 14.62 -18.31
C GLU A 78 -3.50 13.37 -18.46
N LEU A 79 -3.59 12.43 -17.51
CA LEU A 79 -2.82 11.18 -17.54
C LEU A 79 -3.16 10.34 -18.78
N ALA A 80 -4.43 10.30 -19.22
CA ALA A 80 -4.85 9.60 -20.44
C ALA A 80 -4.19 10.11 -21.73
N HIS A 81 -3.58 11.31 -21.69
CA HIS A 81 -2.82 11.89 -22.80
C HIS A 81 -1.30 11.85 -22.54
N GLY A 82 -0.86 11.01 -21.59
CA GLY A 82 0.54 10.81 -21.24
C GLY A 82 1.15 11.95 -20.44
N ARG A 83 0.35 12.91 -19.95
CA ARG A 83 0.86 14.10 -19.25
C ARG A 83 1.08 13.80 -17.78
N ARG A 84 2.35 13.62 -17.40
CA ARG A 84 2.74 13.17 -16.06
C ARG A 84 2.92 14.30 -15.04
N PHE A 85 2.83 15.55 -15.50
CA PHE A 85 2.82 16.71 -14.62
C PHE A 85 1.73 16.62 -13.54
N VAL A 86 0.69 15.82 -13.72
CA VAL A 86 -0.37 15.55 -12.72
C VAL A 86 0.13 15.23 -11.32
N TRP A 87 1.35 14.69 -11.21
CA TRP A 87 2.00 14.34 -9.95
C TRP A 87 2.90 15.42 -9.34
N ARG A 88 3.11 16.54 -10.07
CA ARG A 88 3.90 17.69 -9.59
C ARG A 88 3.19 18.48 -8.50
N ALA A 89 3.94 19.28 -7.76
CA ALA A 89 3.44 20.21 -6.76
C ALA A 89 2.34 21.11 -7.33
N GLY A 90 1.22 21.23 -6.61
CA GLY A 90 0.05 22.01 -7.04
C GLY A 90 -0.77 21.38 -8.18
N GLN A 91 -0.41 20.18 -8.66
CA GLN A 91 -1.12 19.50 -9.74
C GLN A 91 -2.10 18.46 -9.22
N ALA A 92 -2.99 18.03 -10.12
CA ALA A 92 -4.23 17.33 -9.78
C ALA A 92 -4.05 16.16 -8.81
N PHE A 93 -3.14 15.22 -9.09
CA PHE A 93 -2.95 14.03 -8.24
C PHE A 93 -2.15 14.31 -6.97
N LYS A 94 -1.22 15.26 -6.98
CA LYS A 94 -0.54 15.70 -5.75
C LYS A 94 -1.53 16.32 -4.76
N GLU A 95 -2.38 17.21 -5.26
CA GLU A 95 -3.42 17.86 -4.46
C GLU A 95 -4.48 16.85 -3.99
N MET A 96 -4.83 15.87 -4.84
CA MET A 96 -5.70 14.75 -4.48
C MET A 96 -5.15 14.00 -3.26
N VAL A 97 -3.90 13.51 -3.33
CA VAL A 97 -3.29 12.74 -2.23
C VAL A 97 -3.19 13.58 -0.95
N ARG A 98 -2.84 14.87 -1.07
CA ARG A 98 -2.81 15.78 0.09
C ARG A 98 -4.19 15.89 0.75
N ASN A 99 -5.23 16.11 -0.04
CA ASN A 99 -6.60 16.25 0.46
C ASN A 99 -7.14 14.93 1.02
N PHE A 100 -6.80 13.79 0.40
CA PHE A 100 -7.13 12.45 0.90
C PHE A 100 -6.50 12.20 2.28
N ASN A 101 -5.22 12.53 2.45
CA ASN A 101 -4.52 12.40 3.73
C ASN A 101 -5.10 13.34 4.80
N ALA A 102 -5.46 14.57 4.43
CA ALA A 102 -6.12 15.52 5.33
C ALA A 102 -7.52 15.03 5.76
N LEU A 103 -8.28 14.45 4.83
CA LEU A 103 -9.57 13.82 5.12
C LEU A 103 -9.39 12.64 6.07
N GLY A 104 -8.48 11.71 5.76
CA GLY A 104 -8.26 10.52 6.58
C GLY A 104 -7.73 10.83 7.98
N SER A 105 -6.87 11.86 8.13
CA SER A 105 -6.36 12.28 9.45
C SER A 105 -7.41 12.96 10.33
N SER A 106 -8.51 13.45 9.75
CA SER A 106 -9.57 14.14 10.50
C SER A 106 -10.95 13.56 10.23
N PHE A 107 -11.01 12.28 9.83
CA PHE A 107 -12.20 11.62 9.30
C PHE A 107 -13.35 11.54 10.30
N TYR A 108 -13.02 11.31 11.58
CA TYR A 108 -14.00 11.18 12.66
C TYR A 108 -13.59 12.05 13.85
N ARG A 109 -14.20 13.24 13.96
CA ARG A 109 -13.84 14.27 14.97
C ARG A 109 -14.62 14.18 16.27
N ASN A 110 -15.25 13.02 16.54
CA ASN A 110 -15.97 12.82 17.79
C ASN A 110 -15.01 13.04 18.97
N PRO A 111 -15.38 13.84 19.99
CA PRO A 111 -14.49 14.14 21.12
C PRO A 111 -13.92 12.92 21.86
N LYS A 112 -14.60 11.77 21.78
CA LYS A 112 -14.13 10.49 22.35
C LYS A 112 -12.98 9.86 21.57
N TYR A 113 -12.75 10.31 20.35
CA TYR A 113 -11.79 9.80 19.36
C TYR A 113 -10.98 10.96 18.76
N TRP A 114 -10.82 12.07 19.47
CA TRP A 114 -10.23 13.32 18.96
C TRP A 114 -8.78 13.09 18.50
N GLU A 115 -8.62 12.72 17.24
CA GLU A 115 -7.39 12.12 16.76
C GLU A 115 -6.96 12.67 15.41
N ARG A 116 -5.65 12.77 15.25
CA ARG A 116 -4.95 12.92 13.97
C ARG A 116 -4.61 11.52 13.45
N GLY A 117 -5.63 10.76 13.03
CA GLY A 117 -5.51 9.35 12.69
C GLY A 117 -6.47 8.48 13.49
N GLN A 118 -6.36 7.16 13.36
CA GLN A 118 -7.15 6.20 14.13
C GLN A 118 -6.24 5.54 15.16
N ILE A 119 -6.57 5.64 16.45
CA ILE A 119 -5.89 4.97 17.57
C ILE A 119 -6.81 3.95 18.24
N ALA A 120 -8.12 4.02 17.96
CA ALA A 120 -9.13 3.09 18.43
C ALA A 120 -10.08 2.68 17.29
N PRO A 121 -10.65 1.46 17.33
CA PRO A 121 -11.66 1.05 16.36
C PRO A 121 -12.83 2.04 16.33
N TYR A 122 -13.25 2.45 15.13
CA TYR A 122 -14.41 3.32 14.99
C TYR A 122 -15.72 2.56 15.27
N PRO A 123 -16.81 3.26 15.61
CA PRO A 123 -18.13 2.66 15.64
C PRO A 123 -18.46 1.96 14.31
N PRO A 124 -19.15 0.80 14.31
CA PRO A 124 -19.24 -0.08 13.14
C PRO A 124 -19.67 0.59 11.82
N LYS A 125 -20.63 1.52 11.88
CA LYS A 125 -21.09 2.24 10.68
C LYS A 125 -20.12 3.32 10.19
N VAL A 126 -19.34 3.92 11.10
CA VAL A 126 -18.28 4.88 10.77
C VAL A 126 -17.08 4.12 10.19
N ASP A 127 -16.73 2.99 10.80
CA ASP A 127 -15.69 2.07 10.32
C ASP A 127 -15.99 1.57 8.90
N ALA A 128 -17.26 1.24 8.60
CA ALA A 128 -17.67 0.86 7.26
C ALA A 128 -17.41 1.97 6.22
N LEU A 129 -17.74 3.23 6.53
CA LEU A 129 -17.43 4.36 5.65
C LEU A 129 -15.92 4.57 5.50
N TYR A 130 -15.18 4.46 6.61
CA TYR A 130 -13.73 4.62 6.60
C TYR A 130 -13.04 3.55 5.74
N LYS A 131 -13.50 2.29 5.83
CA LYS A 131 -13.03 1.19 4.99
C LYS A 131 -13.35 1.41 3.51
N LEU A 132 -14.52 1.96 3.17
CA LEU A 132 -14.83 2.37 1.80
C LEU A 132 -13.85 3.44 1.30
N MET A 133 -13.53 4.44 2.13
CA MET A 133 -12.52 5.43 1.79
C MET A 133 -11.16 4.77 1.54
N ARG A 134 -10.71 3.89 2.46
CA ARG A 134 -9.41 3.20 2.36
C ARG A 134 -9.35 2.19 1.21
N ALA A 135 -10.47 1.67 0.71
CA ALA A 135 -10.52 0.84 -0.50
C ALA A 135 -10.04 1.58 -1.77
N SER A 136 -10.00 2.92 -1.75
CA SER A 136 -9.40 3.72 -2.83
C SER A 136 -7.89 3.97 -2.67
N GLN A 137 -7.29 3.50 -1.57
CA GLN A 137 -5.87 3.63 -1.30
C GLN A 137 -5.11 2.41 -1.83
N PHE A 138 -3.91 2.66 -2.35
CA PHE A 138 -2.94 1.62 -2.63
C PHE A 138 -1.66 1.97 -1.88
N HIS A 139 -0.97 0.96 -1.37
CA HIS A 139 0.30 1.18 -0.70
C HIS A 139 1.29 1.87 -1.64
N MET A 140 2.04 2.84 -1.13
CA MET A 140 2.98 3.67 -1.90
C MET A 140 2.35 4.44 -3.07
N ASP A 141 1.07 4.80 -3.03
CA ASP A 141 0.43 5.64 -4.07
C ASP A 141 1.03 7.06 -4.20
N TYR A 142 1.85 7.47 -3.24
CA TYR A 142 2.64 8.69 -3.30
C TYR A 142 3.99 8.53 -4.02
N ALA A 143 4.42 7.32 -4.38
CA ALA A 143 5.70 7.07 -5.06
C ALA A 143 5.94 7.93 -6.32
N PRO A 144 4.95 8.18 -7.21
CA PRO A 144 5.17 9.01 -8.39
C PRO A 144 5.08 10.51 -8.14
N LEU A 145 4.72 10.94 -6.93
CA LEU A 145 4.55 12.35 -6.61
C LEU A 145 5.88 13.08 -6.60
N GLU A 146 5.90 14.32 -7.08
CA GLU A 146 7.07 15.20 -6.90
C GLU A 146 7.44 15.27 -5.41
N VAL A 147 8.73 15.10 -5.14
CA VAL A 147 9.28 15.21 -3.79
C VAL A 147 9.17 16.67 -3.35
N TRP A 148 8.63 16.91 -2.17
CA TRP A 148 8.36 18.26 -1.66
C TRP A 148 8.93 18.49 -0.25
N THR A 149 9.73 17.56 0.27
CA THR A 149 10.39 17.75 1.55
C THR A 149 11.47 18.84 1.42
N THR A 150 11.76 19.55 2.51
CA THR A 150 12.85 20.53 2.58
C THR A 150 14.18 19.96 2.10
N ASP A 151 14.40 18.68 2.38
CA ASP A 151 15.63 17.96 2.08
C ASP A 151 15.61 17.26 0.71
N ASN A 152 14.49 17.37 -0.02
CA ASN A 152 14.26 16.76 -1.34
C ASN A 152 14.67 15.27 -1.40
N ILE A 153 14.24 14.46 -0.43
CA ILE A 153 14.58 13.04 -0.31
C ILE A 153 13.63 12.18 -1.16
N ALA A 154 14.18 11.21 -1.88
CA ALA A 154 13.43 10.32 -2.76
C ALA A 154 12.28 9.60 -2.01
N ASN A 155 11.12 9.45 -2.65
CA ASN A 155 9.95 8.81 -2.03
C ASN A 155 10.17 7.32 -1.71
N LEU A 156 11.10 6.67 -2.42
CA LEU A 156 11.44 5.26 -2.25
C LEU A 156 12.94 5.11 -1.97
N GLU A 157 13.27 4.83 -0.72
CA GLU A 157 14.66 4.63 -0.29
C GLU A 157 15.02 3.15 -0.23
N TRP A 158 14.05 2.31 0.12
CA TRP A 158 14.25 0.89 0.36
C TRP A 158 13.24 0.05 -0.45
N PRO A 159 13.65 -1.10 -1.03
CA PRO A 159 12.72 -1.99 -1.75
C PRO A 159 11.66 -2.60 -0.83
N SER A 160 11.97 -2.77 0.46
CA SER A 160 11.02 -3.27 1.46
C SER A 160 9.78 -2.38 1.59
N ALA A 161 9.89 -1.07 1.33
CA ALA A 161 8.75 -0.16 1.33
C ALA A 161 7.65 -0.60 0.35
N LEU A 162 7.99 -1.31 -0.73
CA LEU A 162 7.04 -1.83 -1.70
C LEU A 162 6.73 -3.32 -1.52
N LEU A 163 7.75 -4.09 -1.10
CA LEU A 163 7.73 -5.54 -1.18
C LEU A 163 7.38 -6.25 0.12
N ASP A 164 7.60 -5.61 1.28
CA ASP A 164 7.30 -6.20 2.58
C ASP A 164 5.77 -6.20 2.82
N PRO A 165 5.12 -7.38 2.92
CA PRO A 165 3.69 -7.45 3.15
C PRO A 165 3.23 -6.81 4.46
N SER A 166 4.11 -6.74 5.48
CA SER A 166 3.76 -6.10 6.76
C SER A 166 3.47 -4.61 6.63
N GLN A 167 3.99 -3.97 5.58
CA GLN A 167 3.75 -2.55 5.29
C GLN A 167 2.32 -2.25 4.81
N TYR A 168 1.55 -3.29 4.46
CA TYR A 168 0.17 -3.19 3.97
C TYR A 168 -0.85 -3.33 5.10
N ASP A 169 -0.42 -3.78 6.28
CA ASP A 169 -1.25 -3.86 7.48
C ASP A 169 -1.14 -2.56 8.27
N HIS A 170 -2.24 -1.80 8.33
CA HIS A 170 -2.32 -0.55 9.09
C HIS A 170 -3.05 -0.74 10.44
N GLY A 171 -3.20 -1.98 10.90
CA GLY A 171 -3.81 -2.37 12.17
C GLY A 171 -5.35 -2.30 12.18
N PHE A 172 -5.93 -1.23 11.64
CA PHE A 172 -7.39 -1.04 11.56
C PHE A 172 -7.98 -1.41 10.20
N TYR A 173 -7.13 -1.40 9.16
CA TYR A 173 -7.46 -1.80 7.81
C TYR A 173 -6.21 -2.37 7.15
N GLU A 174 -6.43 -3.26 6.18
CA GLU A 174 -5.37 -3.90 5.40
C GLU A 174 -5.54 -3.47 3.95
N LEU A 175 -4.45 -3.06 3.31
CA LEU A 175 -4.43 -2.79 1.87
C LEU A 175 -4.09 -4.07 1.11
N ALA A 176 -4.67 -4.23 -0.08
CA ALA A 176 -4.42 -5.41 -0.90
C ALA A 176 -2.95 -5.46 -1.36
N TYR A 177 -2.23 -6.52 -0.96
CA TYR A 177 -0.90 -6.80 -1.49
C TYR A 177 -0.99 -7.18 -2.98
N PRO A 178 -0.13 -6.61 -3.85
CA PRO A 178 -0.20 -6.86 -5.28
C PRO A 178 0.17 -8.31 -5.63
N THR A 179 -0.60 -8.93 -6.53
CA THR A 179 -0.25 -10.23 -7.10
C THR A 179 0.61 -10.03 -8.34
N PHE A 180 1.82 -10.59 -8.31
CA PHE A 180 2.75 -10.49 -9.44
C PHE A 180 2.40 -11.50 -10.54
N PRO A 181 2.56 -11.13 -11.82
CA PRO A 181 2.55 -12.08 -12.92
C PRO A 181 3.58 -13.20 -12.72
N ALA A 182 3.29 -14.39 -13.26
CA ALA A 182 4.18 -15.55 -13.16
C ALA A 182 5.56 -15.30 -13.79
N ALA A 183 5.63 -14.44 -14.81
CA ALA A 183 6.86 -13.98 -15.43
C ALA A 183 6.87 -12.45 -15.44
N LEU A 184 7.90 -11.86 -14.82
CA LEU A 184 8.14 -10.42 -14.84
C LEU A 184 9.15 -10.09 -15.94
N SER A 185 8.88 -9.01 -16.67
CA SER A 185 9.79 -8.46 -17.67
C SER A 185 11.17 -8.17 -17.07
N ASP A 186 12.21 -8.33 -17.89
CA ASP A 186 13.57 -7.93 -17.52
C ASP A 186 13.63 -6.42 -17.28
N VAL A 187 14.46 -6.00 -16.33
CA VAL A 187 14.78 -4.58 -16.15
C VAL A 187 15.74 -4.16 -17.27
N PRO A 188 15.44 -3.08 -18.02
CA PRO A 188 16.32 -2.63 -19.10
C PRO A 188 17.74 -2.31 -18.59
N ASP A 189 18.77 -2.75 -19.31
CA ASP A 189 20.18 -2.49 -18.97
C ASP A 189 20.85 -1.46 -19.90
N SER A 190 20.08 -0.85 -20.82
CA SER A 190 20.60 0.16 -21.75
C SER A 190 21.11 1.39 -20.98
N PRO A 191 22.26 1.99 -21.38
CA PRO A 191 22.74 3.21 -20.76
C PRO A 191 21.84 4.39 -21.14
N GLY A 192 20.83 4.66 -20.32
CA GLY A 192 20.06 5.90 -20.37
C GLY A 192 20.86 7.12 -19.89
N PRO A 193 20.33 8.34 -20.05
CA PRO A 193 20.94 9.55 -19.49
C PRO A 193 21.14 9.42 -17.98
N VAL A 194 22.20 10.07 -17.49
CA VAL A 194 22.51 10.18 -16.07
C VAL A 194 22.39 11.63 -15.64
N ILE A 195 21.67 11.87 -14.55
CA ILE A 195 21.51 13.19 -13.92
C ILE A 195 21.96 13.13 -12.46
N GLN A 196 22.27 14.28 -11.87
CA GLN A 196 22.60 14.43 -10.45
C GLN A 196 21.43 15.02 -9.68
N SER A 197 21.33 14.73 -8.38
CA SER A 197 20.39 15.41 -7.48
C SER A 197 20.46 16.94 -7.64
N GLY A 198 19.30 17.60 -7.62
CA GLY A 198 19.15 19.04 -7.87
C GLY A 198 19.14 19.45 -9.35
N GLN A 199 19.50 18.56 -10.29
CA GLN A 199 19.31 18.82 -11.72
C GLN A 199 17.85 18.56 -12.13
N ALA A 200 17.39 19.27 -13.16
CA ALA A 200 16.07 19.03 -13.74
C ALA A 200 16.00 17.63 -14.38
N VAL A 201 14.94 16.89 -14.08
CA VAL A 201 14.64 15.59 -14.66
C VAL A 201 14.21 15.79 -16.12
N PRO A 202 14.88 15.17 -17.11
CA PRO A 202 14.66 15.47 -18.52
C PRO A 202 13.44 14.77 -19.12
N CYS A 203 12.97 13.67 -18.50
CA CYS A 203 11.83 12.91 -18.97
C CYS A 203 11.19 12.12 -17.82
N ASP A 204 9.89 11.85 -17.97
CA ASP A 204 9.13 11.02 -17.05
C ASP A 204 9.60 9.57 -17.14
N GLY A 205 9.78 8.91 -16.00
CA GLY A 205 10.20 7.51 -16.05
C GLY A 205 10.67 6.93 -14.74
N ILE A 206 11.17 5.70 -14.83
CA ILE A 206 11.80 5.00 -13.72
C ILE A 206 13.31 5.21 -13.81
N TRP A 207 13.87 5.70 -12.72
CA TRP A 207 15.27 6.03 -12.56
C TRP A 207 15.91 5.18 -11.46
N GLU A 208 17.15 4.78 -11.70
CA GLU A 208 17.96 4.01 -10.77
C GLU A 208 19.06 4.88 -10.18
N PRO A 209 19.24 4.87 -8.86
CA PRO A 209 20.42 5.46 -8.25
C PRO A 209 21.65 4.59 -8.56
N VAL A 210 22.73 5.21 -9.01
CA VAL A 210 23.95 4.52 -9.46
C VAL A 210 25.21 5.11 -8.85
N THR A 211 26.18 4.26 -8.52
CA THR A 211 27.53 4.69 -8.18
C THR A 211 28.35 4.89 -9.47
N ILE A 212 29.00 6.05 -9.60
CA ILE A 212 29.96 6.32 -10.68
C ILE A 212 31.38 5.99 -10.17
N GLU A 213 31.98 4.90 -10.65
CA GLU A 213 33.35 4.54 -10.28
C GLU A 213 34.38 5.55 -10.82
N GLN A 214 35.15 6.18 -9.92
CA GLN A 214 36.21 7.14 -10.27
C GLN A 214 37.36 6.54 -11.08
N SER A 215 37.58 5.22 -11.03
CA SER A 215 38.61 4.51 -11.81
C SER A 215 38.43 4.65 -13.33
N ARG A 216 37.25 5.08 -13.78
CA ARG A 216 36.93 5.32 -15.20
C ARG A 216 37.36 6.69 -15.72
N VAL A 217 37.68 7.63 -14.83
CA VAL A 217 38.34 8.90 -15.19
C VAL A 217 39.75 8.65 -15.76
N LEU A 218 40.32 7.45 -15.50
CA LEU A 218 41.64 7.02 -15.97
C LEU A 218 41.61 6.03 -17.16
N GLY A 219 40.43 5.76 -17.76
CA GLY A 219 40.34 5.17 -19.10
C GLY A 219 40.53 3.66 -19.26
N ALA A 220 40.53 2.86 -18.19
CA ALA A 220 40.59 1.39 -18.28
C ALA A 220 39.25 0.75 -17.87
N ILE A 221 38.50 0.19 -18.83
CA ILE A 221 37.28 -0.58 -18.55
C ILE A 221 37.57 -2.07 -18.83
N PRO A 222 37.48 -2.96 -17.82
CA PRO A 222 37.52 -4.40 -18.05
C PRO A 222 36.37 -4.85 -18.94
N ILE A 223 36.65 -5.68 -19.94
CA ILE A 223 35.64 -6.25 -20.83
C ILE A 223 34.63 -7.05 -19.98
N GLY A 224 33.36 -6.63 -19.98
CA GLY A 224 32.27 -7.28 -19.24
C GLY A 224 31.87 -6.62 -17.91
N ALA A 225 32.54 -5.55 -17.47
CA ALA A 225 32.10 -4.80 -16.29
C ALA A 225 30.84 -3.98 -16.59
N LYS A 226 29.77 -4.15 -15.79
CA LYS A 226 28.57 -3.30 -15.88
C LYS A 226 28.98 -1.84 -15.72
N PRO A 227 28.41 -0.91 -16.52
CA PRO A 227 28.89 0.47 -16.50
C PRO A 227 28.57 1.21 -15.18
N PHE A 228 27.59 0.70 -14.44
CA PHE A 228 27.07 1.28 -13.20
C PHE A 228 26.76 0.16 -12.20
N GLY A 229 26.99 0.43 -10.91
CA GLY A 229 26.47 -0.37 -9.81
C GLY A 229 25.21 0.30 -9.25
N ASN A 230 24.18 -0.48 -8.94
CA ASN A 230 22.98 0.02 -8.25
C ASN A 230 23.37 0.50 -6.84
N ASP A 231 22.87 1.67 -6.44
CA ASP A 231 23.16 2.33 -5.17
C ASP A 231 21.87 2.70 -4.40
N GLY A 232 20.81 1.89 -4.57
CA GLY A 232 19.53 2.12 -3.89
C GLY A 232 18.28 1.72 -4.68
N CYS A 233 17.12 2.06 -4.12
CA CYS A 233 15.81 1.72 -4.69
C CYS A 233 15.47 2.59 -5.92
N PHE A 234 14.77 1.99 -6.89
CA PHE A 234 14.29 2.72 -8.06
C PHE A 234 13.22 3.73 -7.66
N ASN A 235 13.17 4.86 -8.35
CA ASN A 235 12.14 5.88 -8.17
C ASN A 235 11.50 6.23 -9.51
N TYR A 236 10.23 6.59 -9.49
CA TYR A 236 9.60 7.25 -10.63
C TYR A 236 9.82 8.76 -10.50
N LEU A 237 10.50 9.37 -11.46
CA LEU A 237 10.76 10.81 -11.49
C LEU A 237 9.94 11.46 -12.61
N VAL A 238 9.41 12.65 -12.33
CA VAL A 238 8.56 13.41 -13.24
C VAL A 238 9.42 14.47 -13.93
N ALA A 239 9.22 14.68 -15.24
CA ALA A 239 9.94 15.68 -16.01
C ALA A 239 9.77 17.09 -15.42
N ASP A 240 10.82 17.90 -15.55
CA ASP A 240 10.93 19.28 -15.05
C ASP A 240 10.85 19.44 -13.52
N THR A 241 10.91 18.36 -12.74
CA THR A 241 11.17 18.43 -11.30
C THR A 241 12.67 18.34 -11.02
N GLU A 242 13.09 18.67 -9.81
CA GLU A 242 14.48 18.44 -9.38
C GLU A 242 14.67 16.97 -9.02
N ALA A 243 15.78 16.37 -9.47
CA ALA A 243 16.15 15.02 -9.10
C ALA A 243 16.43 14.95 -7.58
N PRO A 244 15.86 13.99 -6.85
CA PRO A 244 15.96 13.96 -5.40
C PRO A 244 17.32 13.46 -4.91
N PHE A 245 17.58 13.68 -3.63
CA PHE A 245 18.66 13.06 -2.86
C PHE A 245 18.18 11.72 -2.27
N LEU A 246 19.14 10.89 -1.83
CA LEU A 246 18.85 9.76 -0.94
C LEU A 246 19.22 10.15 0.50
N SER A 247 18.61 9.56 1.51
CA SER A 247 19.11 9.73 2.88
C SER A 247 20.45 9.00 3.07
N SER A 248 21.22 9.50 4.02
CA SER A 248 22.40 8.86 4.57
C SER A 248 22.08 8.45 6.00
N ASP A 249 22.37 7.19 6.33
CA ASP A 249 22.40 6.73 7.71
C ASP A 249 23.66 7.30 8.38
N ASP A 250 23.59 8.54 8.86
CA ASP A 250 24.62 9.07 9.75
C ASP A 250 24.20 8.81 11.22
N GLU A 251 25.17 8.65 12.13
CA GLU A 251 24.89 8.32 13.54
C GLU A 251 24.17 9.47 14.30
N SER A 252 24.01 10.63 13.65
CA SER A 252 23.16 11.71 14.15
C SER A 252 21.69 11.41 13.87
N PHE A 253 20.80 11.71 14.83
CA PHE A 253 19.34 11.67 14.66
C PHE A 253 18.78 12.64 13.59
N ASP A 254 19.64 13.27 12.78
CA ASP A 254 19.29 14.13 11.66
C ASP A 254 19.37 13.35 10.34
N ILE A 255 18.35 13.49 9.49
CA ILE A 255 18.35 12.93 8.13
C ILE A 255 19.37 13.72 7.29
N ALA A 256 20.55 13.16 7.08
CA ALA A 256 21.55 13.75 6.18
C ALA A 256 21.21 13.38 4.73
N SER A 257 21.22 14.35 3.81
CA SER A 257 21.00 14.10 2.39
C SER A 257 22.31 13.73 1.67
N ARG A 258 22.25 12.68 0.85
CA ARG A 258 23.37 12.14 0.06
C ARG A 258 23.19 12.52 -1.42
N PRO A 259 24.14 13.27 -2.02
CA PRO A 259 24.15 13.52 -3.46
C PRO A 259 24.10 12.21 -4.24
N THR A 260 23.16 12.09 -5.18
CA THR A 260 22.89 10.84 -5.89
C THR A 260 22.94 11.06 -7.39
N HIS A 261 23.51 10.11 -8.13
CA HIS A 261 23.41 10.04 -9.58
C HIS A 261 22.27 9.10 -9.96
N TRP A 262 21.38 9.57 -10.83
CA TRP A 262 20.21 8.84 -11.30
C TRP A 262 20.38 8.49 -12.77
N ARG A 263 20.32 7.20 -13.09
CA ARG A 263 20.32 6.66 -14.45
C ARG A 263 18.90 6.32 -14.88
N LEU A 264 18.46 6.79 -16.05
CA LEU A 264 17.17 6.39 -16.60
C LEU A 264 17.18 4.89 -16.95
N LEU A 265 16.26 4.13 -16.38
CA LEU A 265 16.00 2.74 -16.76
C LEU A 265 14.91 2.63 -17.82
N TRP A 266 13.87 3.45 -17.69
CA TRP A 266 12.70 3.37 -18.54
C TRP A 266 11.99 4.71 -18.65
N GLU A 267 11.87 5.21 -19.88
CA GLU A 267 11.10 6.41 -20.20
C GLU A 267 9.61 6.04 -20.31
N ASP A 268 8.76 6.70 -19.53
CA ASP A 268 7.31 6.45 -19.55
C ASP A 268 6.64 7.21 -20.69
N ARG A 269 6.55 6.53 -21.83
CA ARG A 269 5.91 7.05 -23.05
C ARG A 269 4.47 6.58 -23.23
N ARG A 270 3.88 5.92 -22.22
CA ARG A 270 2.50 5.42 -22.33
C ARG A 270 1.51 6.58 -22.50
N TYR A 271 0.47 6.34 -23.29
CA TYR A 271 -0.67 7.23 -23.55
C TYR A 271 -0.36 8.52 -24.34
N LEU A 272 0.87 8.71 -24.83
CA LEU A 272 1.22 9.88 -25.67
C LEU A 272 0.46 9.90 -27.01
N ASP A 273 0.02 8.74 -27.49
CA ASP A 273 -0.83 8.56 -28.66
C ASP A 273 -2.33 8.65 -28.34
N GLY A 274 -2.68 8.92 -27.08
CA GLY A 274 -4.06 8.95 -26.59
C GLY A 274 -4.69 7.57 -26.39
N VAL A 275 -3.91 6.48 -26.50
CA VAL A 275 -4.40 5.11 -26.33
C VAL A 275 -3.95 4.57 -24.97
N ILE A 276 -4.90 4.08 -24.19
CA ILE A 276 -4.63 3.34 -22.96
C ILE A 276 -4.40 1.86 -23.33
N PRO A 277 -3.17 1.32 -23.20
CA PRO A 277 -2.88 -0.08 -23.45
C PRO A 277 -3.58 -1.00 -22.44
N ASP A 278 -3.52 -2.31 -22.70
CA ASP A 278 -3.99 -3.30 -21.74
C ASP A 278 -3.07 -3.32 -20.49
N GLU A 279 -3.65 -2.92 -19.36
CA GLU A 279 -3.01 -2.85 -18.04
C GLU A 279 -3.57 -3.90 -17.06
N SER A 280 -4.33 -4.89 -17.56
CA SER A 280 -4.96 -5.95 -16.76
C SER A 280 -3.98 -6.74 -15.90
N GLN A 281 -2.72 -6.85 -16.35
CA GLN A 281 -1.66 -7.49 -15.58
C GLN A 281 -1.45 -6.87 -14.18
N TYR A 282 -1.83 -5.61 -13.95
CA TYR A 282 -1.70 -4.93 -12.65
C TYR A 282 -2.80 -5.28 -11.65
N PHE A 283 -3.82 -6.04 -12.06
CA PHE A 283 -5.02 -6.36 -11.27
C PHE A 283 -5.27 -7.86 -11.15
N LEU A 284 -4.19 -8.65 -11.16
CA LEU A 284 -4.30 -10.09 -10.95
C LEU A 284 -4.89 -10.38 -9.57
N GLU A 285 -5.89 -11.26 -9.55
CA GLU A 285 -6.39 -11.82 -8.30
C GLU A 285 -5.31 -12.70 -7.67
N PRO A 286 -5.15 -12.67 -6.35
CA PRO A 286 -4.30 -13.63 -5.68
C PRO A 286 -4.78 -15.03 -6.05
N PRO A 287 -3.87 -15.99 -6.29
CA PRO A 287 -4.27 -17.37 -6.54
C PRO A 287 -5.17 -17.77 -5.38
N ARG A 288 -6.40 -18.20 -5.69
CA ARG A 288 -7.32 -18.71 -4.68
C ARG A 288 -6.52 -19.69 -3.87
N LYS A 289 -6.21 -19.35 -2.60
CA LYS A 289 -5.80 -20.37 -1.64
C LYS A 289 -6.90 -21.41 -1.78
N SER A 290 -6.55 -22.59 -2.26
CA SER A 290 -7.47 -23.71 -2.29
C SER A 290 -8.03 -23.75 -0.88
N GLU A 291 -9.26 -23.27 -0.70
CA GLU A 291 -9.94 -23.36 0.58
C GLU A 291 -9.79 -24.83 0.93
N PRO A 292 -9.27 -25.17 2.13
CA PRO A 292 -9.38 -26.54 2.58
C PRO A 292 -10.85 -26.87 2.42
N LEU A 293 -11.17 -27.81 1.51
CA LEU A 293 -12.53 -28.25 1.19
C LEU A 293 -13.34 -28.14 2.46
N ALA A 294 -14.25 -27.15 2.53
CA ALA A 294 -15.03 -26.91 3.73
C ALA A 294 -15.61 -28.27 4.15
N PRO A 295 -15.16 -28.86 5.27
CA PRO A 295 -15.70 -30.14 5.67
C PRO A 295 -17.15 -29.84 6.06
N GLU A 296 -18.11 -30.20 5.19
CA GLU A 296 -19.57 -30.03 5.32
C GLU A 296 -19.95 -29.29 6.60
N ALA A 297 -20.25 -27.99 6.48
CA ALA A 297 -20.41 -27.02 7.56
C ALA A 297 -21.00 -27.63 8.85
N VAL A 298 -20.13 -28.07 9.75
CA VAL A 298 -20.52 -28.48 11.08
C VAL A 298 -20.76 -27.21 11.87
N ALA A 299 -21.94 -27.10 12.50
CA ALA A 299 -22.28 -25.94 13.31
C ALA A 299 -21.20 -25.72 14.39
N PRO A 300 -20.84 -24.46 14.67
CA PRO A 300 -19.92 -24.14 15.76
C PRO A 300 -20.51 -24.62 17.10
N VAL A 301 -19.63 -25.06 18.00
CA VAL A 301 -20.00 -25.71 19.26
C VAL A 301 -19.41 -24.90 20.41
N ARG A 302 -20.17 -24.69 21.48
CA ARG A 302 -19.71 -23.89 22.62
C ARG A 302 -18.89 -24.73 23.59
N THR A 303 -18.06 -24.07 24.39
CA THR A 303 -17.45 -24.67 25.59
C THR A 303 -18.49 -25.44 26.40
N SER A 304 -18.12 -26.60 26.94
CA SER A 304 -19.00 -27.50 27.70
C SER A 304 -20.15 -28.19 26.93
N GLU A 305 -20.34 -27.91 25.63
CA GLU A 305 -21.26 -28.69 24.79
C GLU A 305 -20.60 -29.97 24.25
N VAL A 306 -21.40 -30.94 23.81
CA VAL A 306 -20.90 -32.22 23.28
C VAL A 306 -20.42 -32.05 21.84
N CYS A 307 -19.20 -32.50 21.57
CA CYS A 307 -18.59 -32.46 20.25
C CYS A 307 -19.36 -33.34 19.24
N PRO A 308 -19.89 -32.78 18.15
CA PRO A 308 -20.73 -33.51 17.19
C PRO A 308 -19.91 -34.41 16.25
N VAL A 309 -18.64 -34.09 16.00
CA VAL A 309 -17.74 -34.85 15.12
C VAL A 309 -16.31 -34.82 15.64
N SER A 310 -15.60 -35.95 15.50
CA SER A 310 -14.18 -36.03 15.83
C SER A 310 -13.37 -35.16 14.89
N GLY A 311 -12.43 -34.40 15.45
CA GLY A 311 -11.54 -33.60 14.63
C GLY A 311 -10.77 -32.54 15.40
N GLU A 312 -10.11 -31.71 14.62
CA GLU A 312 -9.39 -30.53 15.06
C GLU A 312 -10.34 -29.35 15.13
N TRP A 313 -10.46 -28.75 16.31
CA TRP A 313 -11.33 -27.62 16.59
C TRP A 313 -10.51 -26.42 17.02
N ARG A 314 -10.87 -25.23 16.54
CA ARG A 314 -10.18 -23.97 16.84
C ARG A 314 -11.15 -22.91 17.34
N THR A 315 -10.69 -22.15 18.33
CA THR A 315 -11.29 -20.86 18.70
C THR A 315 -10.31 -19.75 18.35
N ASP A 316 -10.81 -18.62 17.88
CA ASP A 316 -10.04 -17.39 17.68
C ASP A 316 -10.25 -16.40 18.85
N GLU A 317 -11.10 -16.77 19.82
CA GLU A 317 -11.35 -16.00 21.03
C GLU A 317 -10.23 -16.23 22.06
N CYS A 318 -10.01 -15.27 22.95
CA CYS A 318 -9.10 -15.41 24.09
C CYS A 318 -7.65 -15.82 23.74
N GLY A 319 -7.09 -15.27 22.65
CA GLY A 319 -5.70 -15.50 22.24
C GLY A 319 -5.50 -16.66 21.25
N GLY A 320 -6.59 -17.31 20.83
CA GLY A 320 -6.58 -18.34 19.80
C GLY A 320 -6.03 -19.67 20.28
N LYS A 321 -6.80 -20.74 20.14
CA LYS A 321 -6.36 -22.09 20.53
C LYS A 321 -6.94 -23.16 19.63
N THR A 322 -6.13 -24.17 19.35
CA THR A 322 -6.52 -25.35 18.59
C THR A 322 -6.42 -26.59 19.47
N VAL A 323 -7.40 -27.48 19.37
CA VAL A 323 -7.53 -28.70 20.18
C VAL A 323 -8.04 -29.86 19.30
N GLN A 324 -7.66 -31.09 19.66
CA GLN A 324 -8.25 -32.29 19.06
C GLN A 324 -9.34 -32.81 20.00
N VAL A 325 -10.55 -33.02 19.49
CA VAL A 325 -11.71 -33.48 20.28
C VAL A 325 -12.41 -34.60 19.55
N GLU A 326 -12.70 -35.68 20.26
CA GLU A 326 -13.45 -36.81 19.73
C GLU A 326 -14.96 -36.57 19.80
N ARG A 327 -15.71 -37.12 18.84
CA ARG A 327 -17.17 -37.10 18.84
C ARG A 327 -17.71 -37.67 20.15
N GLY A 328 -18.65 -36.95 20.76
CA GLY A 328 -19.26 -37.35 22.03
C GLY A 328 -18.50 -36.86 23.28
N ALA A 329 -17.27 -36.36 23.13
CA ALA A 329 -16.56 -35.71 24.22
C ALA A 329 -17.05 -34.27 24.43
N THR A 330 -16.94 -33.76 25.66
CA THR A 330 -17.29 -32.39 26.01
C THR A 330 -16.23 -31.41 25.49
N MET A 331 -16.64 -30.30 24.87
CA MET A 331 -15.72 -29.27 24.39
C MET A 331 -14.96 -28.61 25.54
N PRO A 332 -13.63 -28.41 25.41
CA PRO A 332 -12.79 -28.01 26.52
C PRO A 332 -13.03 -26.57 26.97
N ASP A 333 -12.81 -26.33 28.27
CA ASP A 333 -12.84 -25.00 28.86
C ASP A 333 -11.64 -24.17 28.41
N MET A 334 -11.89 -22.89 28.11
CA MET A 334 -10.83 -21.94 27.82
C MET A 334 -10.47 -21.19 29.09
N LEU A 335 -9.31 -21.51 29.68
CA LEU A 335 -8.82 -20.81 30.87
C LEU A 335 -8.04 -19.56 30.45
N VAL A 336 -8.51 -18.39 30.87
CA VAL A 336 -7.85 -17.10 30.64
C VAL A 336 -7.39 -16.54 31.97
N ARG A 337 -6.19 -15.97 32.01
CA ARG A 337 -5.71 -15.26 33.20
C ARG A 337 -6.38 -13.90 33.28
N ASP A 338 -7.02 -13.61 34.39
CA ASP A 338 -7.54 -12.27 34.66
C ASP A 338 -6.44 -11.30 35.10
N ASN A 339 -6.80 -10.04 35.30
CA ASN A 339 -5.87 -8.97 35.67
C ASN A 339 -5.25 -9.15 37.08
N LEU A 340 -5.69 -10.15 37.86
CA LEU A 340 -5.15 -10.53 39.16
C LEU A 340 -4.30 -11.81 39.09
N GLY A 341 -4.14 -12.39 37.89
CA GLY A 341 -3.31 -13.57 37.63
C GLY A 341 -4.03 -14.91 37.82
N GLU A 342 -5.31 -14.91 38.19
CA GLU A 342 -6.10 -16.13 38.39
C GLU A 342 -6.64 -16.68 37.07
N LEU A 343 -6.64 -18.01 36.93
CA LEU A 343 -7.19 -18.68 35.75
C LEU A 343 -8.70 -18.83 35.90
N LYS A 344 -9.46 -18.18 35.01
CA LYS A 344 -10.92 -18.29 34.95
C LYS A 344 -11.37 -18.95 33.66
N ALA A 345 -12.35 -19.84 33.77
CA ALA A 345 -12.98 -20.45 32.61
C ALA A 345 -13.83 -19.42 31.85
N HIS A 346 -13.54 -19.25 30.58
CA HIS A 346 -14.27 -18.42 29.64
C HIS A 346 -15.05 -19.29 28.65
N TRP A 347 -16.25 -18.81 28.36
CA TRP A 347 -17.12 -19.38 27.35
C TRP A 347 -16.64 -18.92 25.98
N VAL A 348 -16.20 -19.86 25.16
CA VAL A 348 -15.75 -19.59 23.79
C VAL A 348 -16.50 -20.48 22.81
N THR A 349 -16.46 -20.07 21.54
CA THR A 349 -17.00 -20.84 20.44
C THR A 349 -15.87 -21.58 19.72
N TRP A 350 -16.09 -22.86 19.43
CA TRP A 350 -15.17 -23.72 18.72
C TRP A 350 -15.68 -24.00 17.31
N ARG A 351 -14.78 -23.93 16.32
CA ARG A 351 -15.04 -24.22 14.91
C ARG A 351 -14.19 -25.38 14.44
N LEU A 352 -14.81 -26.31 13.72
CA LEU A 352 -14.10 -27.45 13.15
C LEU A 352 -13.18 -26.98 12.02
N VAL A 353 -11.91 -27.31 12.13
CA VAL A 353 -10.86 -27.02 11.14
C VAL A 353 -10.61 -28.24 10.26
N LYS A 354 -10.64 -29.45 10.84
CA LYS A 354 -10.34 -30.70 10.11
C LYS A 354 -11.00 -31.90 10.78
N ARG A 355 -11.64 -32.79 10.01
CA ARG A 355 -12.15 -34.08 10.51
C ARG A 355 -11.03 -35.12 10.63
N VAL A 356 -11.14 -36.02 11.60
CA VAL A 356 -10.23 -37.17 11.80
C VAL A 356 -11.00 -38.47 11.72
#